data_AF-A0A7V9EPW8-F1
#
_entry.id   AF-A0A7V9EPW8-F1
#
_cell.length_a   1.000
_cell.length_b   1.000
_cell.length_c   1.000
_cell.angle_alpha   90.00
_cell.angle_beta   90.00
_cell.angle_gamma   90.00
#
_symmetry.space_group_name_H-M   'P 1'
#
loop_
_entity.id
_entity.type
_entity.pdbx_description
1 polymer ?
#
loop_
_entity_poly.entity_id
_entity_poly.type
_entity_poly.pdbx_seq_one_letter_code
_entity_poly.pdbx_strand_id
1 'polypeptide(L)'
;MRDPLRWRTIGLWGLGLGALSLAWLWVGGDHSVGVRFALIFFGALGMTFGFWLALFGNQDVRAKQALARGEDIIARWRVEPQDWQRFVASDPQWTSHANGRLNEFRPSEAATPNGVEVIVGKAAVQIDESIHRLPLRGTPEITEARLHDGTPPVIELLLYHPPYGTRFGLRPARYTALRFPVGQGALADAREAVAHFRGDRPGEPDFLHGRGDGTNPEDLSKCYNCGYETHKLRSHCPKCGTSLQSRRWSRRFGFGLVIGGAIVCGLMGYVLFELGPALLNPGSRRTQFSGTPGKARTLLTIFGAMLAFGLTALGYGFYQMFTGRRSKRVIYFVVALAAFLVLLAYLL
;
A
#
# COMPACT_ATOMS: atom_id res chain seq x y z
N MET A 1 8.30 1.98 -14.11
CA MET A 1 9.09 0.74 -13.87
C MET A 1 9.56 0.20 -15.22
N ARG A 2 10.85 -0.10 -15.39
CA ARG A 2 11.38 -0.56 -16.70
C ARG A 2 11.07 -2.04 -17.00
N ASP A 3 11.00 -2.90 -15.98
CA ASP A 3 10.74 -4.34 -16.16
C ASP A 3 9.80 -4.88 -15.06
N PRO A 4 8.47 -4.75 -15.24
CA PRO A 4 7.50 -5.23 -14.26
C PRO A 4 7.38 -6.76 -14.22
N LEU A 5 7.79 -7.46 -15.29
CA LEU A 5 7.79 -8.92 -15.33
C LEU A 5 8.82 -9.50 -14.36
N ARG A 6 10.04 -8.95 -14.33
CA ARG A 6 11.08 -9.37 -13.38
C ARG A 6 10.61 -9.26 -11.94
N TRP A 7 9.98 -8.15 -11.54
CA TRP A 7 9.50 -7.96 -10.17
C TRP A 7 8.36 -8.91 -9.80
N ARG A 8 7.42 -9.15 -10.73
CA ARG A 8 6.38 -10.16 -10.55
C ARG A 8 7.00 -11.54 -10.32
N THR A 9 7.97 -11.93 -11.14
CA THR A 9 8.65 -13.23 -11.05
C THR A 9 9.40 -13.37 -9.73
N ILE A 10 10.16 -12.35 -9.30
CA ILE A 10 10.83 -12.34 -7.98
C ILE A 10 9.81 -12.51 -6.85
N GLY A 11 8.66 -11.82 -6.92
CA GLY A 11 7.59 -11.95 -5.95
C GLY A 11 7.02 -13.38 -5.87
N LEU A 12 6.76 -13.99 -7.03
CA LEU A 12 6.27 -15.37 -7.11
C LEU A 12 7.28 -16.38 -6.56
N TRP A 13 8.58 -16.20 -6.81
CA TRP A 13 9.62 -17.03 -6.19
C TRP A 13 9.64 -16.89 -4.68
N GLY A 14 9.56 -15.66 -4.15
CA GLY A 14 9.48 -15.43 -2.70
C GLY A 14 8.25 -16.10 -2.06
N LEU A 15 7.10 -16.02 -2.73
CA LEU A 15 5.86 -16.69 -2.30
C LEU A 15 6.03 -18.21 -2.29
N GLY A 16 6.58 -18.80 -3.36
CA GLY A 16 6.82 -20.24 -3.48
C GLY A 16 7.79 -20.77 -2.42
N LEU A 17 8.90 -20.07 -2.19
CA LEU A 17 9.87 -20.44 -1.15
C LEU A 17 9.28 -20.31 0.27
N GLY A 18 8.46 -19.28 0.50
CA GLY A 18 7.75 -19.10 1.76
C GLY A 18 6.75 -20.23 2.03
N ALA A 19 5.95 -20.58 1.03
CA ALA A 19 5.01 -21.70 1.10
C ALA A 19 5.72 -23.04 1.31
N LEU A 20 6.83 -23.29 0.61
CA LEU A 20 7.64 -24.50 0.77
C LEU A 20 8.20 -24.62 2.21
N SER A 21 8.65 -23.51 2.78
CA SER A 21 9.16 -23.48 4.17
C SER A 21 8.07 -23.85 5.19
N LEU A 22 6.83 -23.38 4.98
CA LEU A 22 5.69 -23.76 5.83
C LEU A 22 5.22 -25.19 5.58
N ALA A 23 5.23 -25.64 4.32
CA ALA A 23 4.88 -27.01 3.97
C ALA A 23 5.84 -28.02 4.62
N TRP A 24 7.12 -27.66 4.77
CA TRP A 24 8.12 -28.50 5.43
C TRP A 24 7.77 -28.84 6.89
N LEU A 25 7.02 -27.97 7.57
CA LEU A 25 6.53 -28.24 8.94
C LEU A 25 5.58 -29.45 9.00
N TRP A 26 4.99 -29.86 7.87
CA TRP A 26 4.07 -30.98 7.76
C TRP A 26 4.76 -32.29 7.37
N VAL A 27 6.02 -32.25 6.92
CA VAL A 27 6.77 -33.43 6.45
C VAL A 27 7.41 -34.18 7.63
N GLY A 28 6.60 -34.51 8.64
CA GLY A 28 6.85 -35.56 9.65
C GLY A 28 8.15 -35.54 10.46
N GLY A 29 8.97 -34.49 10.39
CA GLY A 29 10.28 -34.43 11.03
C GLY A 29 10.23 -33.95 12.48
N ASP A 30 11.04 -34.57 13.35
CA ASP A 30 11.23 -34.08 14.71
C ASP A 30 12.14 -32.83 14.69
N HIS A 31 11.58 -31.72 14.24
CA HIS A 31 12.28 -30.45 14.17
C HIS A 31 12.43 -29.86 15.56
N SER A 32 13.64 -29.39 15.90
CA SER A 32 13.84 -28.58 17.10
C SER A 32 12.95 -27.33 17.07
N VAL A 33 12.57 -26.84 18.24
CA VAL A 33 11.71 -25.65 18.39
C VAL A 33 12.26 -24.46 17.60
N GLY A 34 13.59 -24.27 17.62
CA GLY A 34 14.26 -23.19 16.87
C GLY A 34 14.10 -23.31 15.36
N VAL A 35 14.21 -24.53 14.81
CA VAL A 35 14.01 -24.77 13.36
C VAL A 35 12.55 -24.51 12.97
N ARG A 36 11.58 -24.98 13.78
CA ARG A 36 10.16 -24.72 13.52
C ARG A 36 9.88 -23.21 13.52
N PHE A 37 10.40 -22.48 14.50
CA PHE A 37 10.23 -21.03 14.56
C PHE A 37 10.83 -20.32 13.35
N ALA A 38 12.04 -20.69 12.94
CA ALA A 38 12.68 -20.13 11.76
C ALA A 38 11.86 -20.39 10.49
N LEU A 39 11.38 -21.62 10.29
CA LEU A 39 10.54 -21.99 9.14
C LEU A 39 9.22 -21.22 9.11
N ILE A 40 8.57 -21.05 10.27
CA ILE A 40 7.34 -20.23 10.38
C ILE A 40 7.64 -18.78 10.03
N PHE A 41 8.68 -18.21 10.64
CA PHE A 41 9.01 -16.80 10.47
C PHE A 41 9.41 -16.47 9.02
N PHE A 42 10.39 -17.20 8.46
CA PHE A 42 10.83 -16.98 7.08
C PHE A 42 9.78 -17.40 6.06
N GLY A 43 8.99 -18.43 6.37
CA GLY A 43 7.84 -18.84 5.58
C GLY A 43 6.79 -17.74 5.45
N ALA A 44 6.34 -17.19 6.58
CA ALA A 44 5.38 -16.10 6.64
C ALA A 44 5.92 -14.82 6.01
N LEU A 45 7.21 -14.50 6.23
CA LEU A 45 7.88 -13.36 5.62
C LEU A 45 7.92 -13.50 4.09
N GLY A 46 8.38 -14.65 3.59
CA GLY A 46 8.46 -14.96 2.16
C GLY A 46 7.10 -14.91 1.48
N MET A 47 6.07 -15.49 2.10
CA MET A 47 4.69 -15.41 1.61
C MET A 47 4.18 -13.97 1.58
N THR A 48 4.36 -13.19 2.64
CA THR A 48 3.83 -11.83 2.73
C THR A 48 4.52 -10.91 1.73
N PHE A 49 5.85 -10.85 1.75
CA PHE A 49 6.62 -9.98 0.84
C PHE A 49 6.53 -10.45 -0.61
N GLY A 50 6.58 -11.77 -0.84
CA GLY A 50 6.41 -12.36 -2.16
C GLY A 50 5.04 -12.06 -2.76
N PHE A 51 3.97 -12.21 -1.97
CA PHE A 51 2.61 -11.86 -2.38
C PHE A 51 2.50 -10.39 -2.80
N TRP A 52 3.00 -9.45 -1.99
CA TRP A 52 2.92 -8.03 -2.30
C TRP A 52 3.70 -7.67 -3.57
N LEU A 53 4.95 -8.16 -3.72
CA LEU A 53 5.75 -7.93 -4.92
C LEU A 53 5.09 -8.52 -6.17
N ALA A 54 4.54 -9.74 -6.07
CA ALA A 54 3.83 -10.40 -7.16
C ALA A 54 2.56 -9.62 -7.55
N LEU A 55 1.80 -9.14 -6.56
CA LEU A 55 0.58 -8.36 -6.77
C LEU A 55 0.89 -7.04 -7.49
N PHE A 56 1.84 -6.25 -7.00
CA PHE A 56 2.21 -4.97 -7.61
C PHE A 56 2.83 -5.15 -8.99
N GLY A 57 3.77 -6.09 -9.15
CA GLY A 57 4.34 -6.40 -10.46
C GLY A 57 3.28 -6.87 -11.46
N ASN A 58 2.30 -7.66 -11.02
CA ASN A 58 1.20 -8.09 -11.88
C ASN A 58 0.28 -6.93 -12.29
N GLN A 59 0.06 -5.94 -11.43
CA GLN A 59 -0.70 -4.74 -11.79
C GLN A 59 0.01 -3.94 -12.90
N ASP A 60 1.32 -3.76 -12.80
CA ASP A 60 2.10 -3.04 -13.82
C ASP A 60 2.17 -3.82 -15.14
N VAL A 61 2.32 -5.15 -15.08
CA VAL A 61 2.25 -6.02 -16.27
C VAL A 61 0.89 -5.92 -16.94
N ARG A 62 -0.20 -6.00 -16.18
CA ARG A 62 -1.56 -5.86 -16.71
C ARG A 62 -1.78 -4.50 -17.37
N ALA A 63 -1.29 -3.42 -16.75
CA ALA A 63 -1.35 -2.09 -17.33
C ALA A 63 -0.57 -2.01 -18.66
N LYS A 64 0.66 -2.55 -18.72
CA LYS A 64 1.45 -2.59 -19.97
C LYS A 64 0.75 -3.40 -21.05
N GLN A 65 0.19 -4.55 -20.69
CA GLN A 65 -0.53 -5.42 -21.63
C GLN A 65 -1.85 -4.79 -22.11
N ALA A 66 -2.58 -4.08 -21.25
CA ALA A 66 -3.80 -3.36 -21.63
C ALA A 66 -3.49 -2.26 -22.66
N LEU A 67 -2.48 -1.43 -22.39
CA LEU A 67 -2.01 -0.40 -23.34
C LEU A 67 -1.57 -1.03 -24.67
N ALA A 68 -0.82 -2.14 -24.63
CA ALA A 68 -0.38 -2.85 -25.83
C ALA A 68 -1.55 -3.40 -26.68
N ARG A 69 -2.68 -3.78 -26.04
CA ARG A 69 -3.90 -4.24 -26.72
C ARG A 69 -4.79 -3.10 -27.22
N GLY A 70 -4.47 -1.84 -26.94
CA GLY A 70 -5.34 -0.72 -27.27
C GLY A 70 -6.47 -0.48 -26.26
N GLU A 71 -6.46 -1.16 -25.12
CA GLU A 71 -7.47 -1.00 -24.09
C GLU A 71 -7.21 0.25 -23.26
N ASP A 72 -8.27 0.98 -22.93
CA ASP A 72 -8.22 2.17 -22.07
C ASP A 72 -7.24 3.25 -22.53
N ILE A 73 -6.88 3.28 -23.82
CA ILE A 73 -6.08 4.37 -24.40
C ILE A 73 -6.95 5.63 -24.50
N ILE A 74 -6.38 6.73 -24.01
CA ILE A 74 -6.92 8.08 -24.16
C ILE A 74 -6.25 8.74 -25.37
N ALA A 75 -4.93 8.61 -25.45
CA ALA A 75 -4.15 9.24 -26.50
C ALA A 75 -2.89 8.43 -26.82
N ARG A 76 -2.44 8.50 -28.06
CA ARG A 76 -1.22 7.86 -28.54
C ARG A 76 -0.56 8.75 -29.58
N TRP A 77 0.70 9.10 -29.37
CA TRP A 77 1.46 9.89 -30.32
C TRP A 77 2.92 9.48 -30.36
N ARG A 78 3.60 9.96 -31.40
CA ARG A 78 5.03 9.77 -31.60
C ARG A 78 5.76 11.11 -31.44
N VAL A 79 6.88 11.08 -30.74
CA VAL A 79 7.76 12.23 -30.55
C VAL A 79 8.98 12.05 -31.42
N GLU A 80 9.18 12.99 -32.34
CA GLU A 80 10.30 12.96 -33.28
C GLU A 80 11.65 13.02 -32.54
N PRO A 81 12.73 12.41 -33.09
CA PRO A 81 14.04 12.38 -32.45
C PRO A 81 14.56 13.77 -32.03
N GLN A 82 14.31 14.80 -32.84
CA GLN A 82 14.75 16.16 -32.54
C GLN A 82 14.00 16.76 -31.34
N ASP A 83 12.68 16.57 -31.28
CA ASP A 83 11.86 17.05 -30.18
C ASP A 83 12.16 16.28 -28.89
N TRP A 84 12.46 14.98 -28.99
CA TRP A 84 12.97 14.20 -27.87
C TRP A 84 14.25 14.81 -27.30
N GLN A 85 15.24 15.10 -28.15
CA GLN A 85 16.51 15.69 -27.70
C GLN A 85 16.31 17.06 -27.03
N ARG A 86 15.42 17.90 -27.57
CA ARG A 86 15.05 19.18 -26.92
C ARG A 86 14.39 18.97 -25.56
N PHE A 87 13.52 17.97 -25.43
CA PHE A 87 12.93 17.61 -24.14
C PHE A 87 13.99 17.14 -23.14
N VAL A 88 14.89 16.23 -23.53
CA VAL A 88 15.98 15.75 -22.67
C VAL A 88 16.87 16.91 -22.19
N ALA A 89 17.20 17.84 -23.09
CA ALA A 89 18.03 19.00 -22.76
C ALA A 89 17.34 20.00 -21.82
N SER A 90 16.01 20.11 -21.87
CA SER A 90 15.24 21.06 -21.05
C SER A 90 14.76 20.50 -19.71
N ASP A 91 14.54 19.18 -19.57
CA ASP A 91 14.03 18.55 -18.32
C ASP A 91 14.82 18.92 -17.04
N PRO A 92 16.17 19.02 -17.06
CA PRO A 92 16.93 19.48 -15.89
C PRO A 92 16.52 20.89 -15.43
N GLN A 93 16.21 21.80 -16.37
CA GLN A 93 15.83 23.18 -16.06
C GLN A 93 14.51 23.23 -15.29
N TRP A 94 13.55 22.37 -15.64
CA TRP A 94 12.28 22.22 -14.92
C TRP A 94 12.47 21.83 -13.44
N THR A 95 13.49 21.02 -13.17
CA THR A 95 13.81 20.56 -11.81
C THR A 95 14.53 21.66 -11.01
N SER A 96 15.27 22.56 -11.67
CA SER A 96 16.03 23.63 -11.01
C SER A 96 15.22 24.85 -10.58
N HIS A 97 13.97 25.01 -11.05
CA HIS A 97 13.11 26.11 -10.60
C HIS A 97 12.76 26.02 -9.10
N ALA A 98 12.43 27.15 -8.46
CA ALA A 98 12.09 27.20 -7.03
C ALA A 98 10.96 26.23 -6.61
N ASN A 99 10.03 25.94 -7.53
CA ASN A 99 8.94 24.97 -7.36
C ASN A 99 9.11 23.71 -8.23
N GLY A 100 10.30 23.52 -8.80
CA GLY A 100 10.64 22.38 -9.64
C GLY A 100 10.51 21.07 -8.88
N ARG A 101 9.84 20.09 -9.50
CA ARG A 101 9.73 18.72 -8.97
C ARG A 101 10.65 17.80 -9.75
N LEU A 102 11.19 16.77 -9.08
CA LEU A 102 11.97 15.74 -9.76
C LEU A 102 11.08 14.96 -10.74
N ASN A 103 11.52 14.81 -11.99
CA ASN A 103 10.85 13.96 -12.96
C ASN A 103 11.03 12.47 -12.61
N GLU A 104 9.93 11.73 -12.48
CA GLU A 104 9.96 10.28 -12.26
C GLU A 104 10.37 9.51 -13.51
N PHE A 105 10.11 10.10 -14.67
CA PHE A 105 10.61 9.60 -15.92
C PHE A 105 12.07 10.02 -16.08
N ARG A 106 12.93 9.05 -16.40
CA ARG A 106 14.33 9.28 -16.72
C ARG A 106 14.50 9.11 -18.22
N PRO A 107 14.49 10.20 -19.02
CA PRO A 107 14.65 10.11 -20.45
C PRO A 107 15.98 9.44 -20.80
N SER A 108 15.97 8.61 -21.84
CA SER A 108 17.21 8.13 -22.46
C SER A 108 17.87 9.26 -23.22
N GLU A 109 19.17 9.47 -23.00
CA GLU A 109 19.97 10.44 -23.77
C GLU A 109 20.07 10.06 -25.25
N ALA A 110 20.10 8.76 -25.54
CA ALA A 110 20.06 8.27 -26.91
C ALA A 110 18.63 8.37 -27.44
N ALA A 111 18.43 9.19 -28.48
CA ALA A 111 17.20 9.17 -29.27
C ALA A 111 17.19 7.90 -30.13
N THR A 112 16.06 7.19 -30.12
CA THR A 112 15.81 6.14 -31.10
C THR A 112 15.69 6.80 -32.48
N PRO A 113 16.23 6.20 -33.57
CA PRO A 113 16.12 6.77 -34.92
C PRO A 113 14.68 7.00 -35.36
N ASN A 114 13.78 6.14 -34.86
CA ASN A 114 12.36 6.23 -35.17
C ASN A 114 11.61 7.18 -34.22
N GLY A 115 12.26 7.87 -33.28
CA GLY A 115 11.57 8.65 -32.25
C GLY A 115 10.89 7.79 -31.18
N VAL A 116 10.31 8.46 -30.19
CA VAL A 116 9.76 7.83 -28.98
C VAL A 116 8.25 7.78 -29.04
N GLU A 117 7.67 6.61 -28.79
CA GLU A 117 6.23 6.47 -28.66
C GLU A 117 5.76 6.82 -27.24
N VAL A 118 4.67 7.59 -27.15
CA VAL A 118 3.98 7.90 -25.91
C VAL A 118 2.55 7.38 -26.01
N ILE A 119 2.17 6.52 -25.08
CA ILE A 119 0.82 5.98 -24.95
C ILE A 119 0.25 6.40 -23.60
N VAL A 120 -0.83 7.16 -23.62
CA VAL A 120 -1.54 7.60 -22.42
C VAL A 120 -2.84 6.81 -22.31
N GLY A 121 -2.96 6.01 -21.26
CA GLY A 121 -4.22 5.34 -20.93
C GLY A 121 -4.82 5.82 -19.61
N LYS A 122 -5.99 5.27 -19.25
CA LYS A 122 -6.77 5.73 -18.09
C LYS A 122 -6.04 5.63 -16.74
N ALA A 123 -5.13 4.66 -16.59
CA ALA A 123 -4.46 4.35 -15.33
C ALA A 123 -2.93 4.22 -15.45
N ALA A 124 -2.36 4.51 -16.62
CA ALA A 124 -0.92 4.43 -16.86
C ALA A 124 -0.52 5.28 -18.07
N VAL A 125 0.74 5.73 -18.04
CA VAL A 125 1.42 6.34 -19.19
C VAL A 125 2.63 5.49 -19.52
N GLN A 126 2.76 5.09 -20.78
CA GLN A 126 3.94 4.43 -21.32
C GLN A 126 4.72 5.42 -22.18
N ILE A 127 6.01 5.57 -21.89
CA ILE A 127 6.95 6.41 -22.64
C ILE A 127 8.08 5.48 -23.06
N ASP A 128 8.17 5.19 -24.35
CA ASP A 128 9.05 4.14 -24.88
C ASP A 128 8.80 2.80 -24.14
N GLU A 129 9.82 2.20 -23.55
CA GLU A 129 9.69 0.97 -22.75
C GLU A 129 9.31 1.19 -21.28
N SER A 130 9.30 2.45 -20.82
CA SER A 130 9.01 2.77 -19.42
C SER A 130 7.52 2.96 -19.19
N ILE A 131 6.93 2.12 -18.33
CA ILE A 131 5.56 2.29 -17.87
C ILE A 131 5.50 2.99 -16.52
N HIS A 132 4.64 4.00 -16.43
CA HIS A 132 4.36 4.77 -15.21
C HIS A 132 2.89 4.55 -14.84
N ARG A 133 2.65 3.84 -13.75
CA ARG A 133 1.29 3.64 -13.26
C ARG A 133 0.80 4.93 -12.61
N LEU A 134 -0.35 5.38 -13.08
CA LEU A 134 -1.02 6.60 -12.65
C LEU A 134 -2.41 6.20 -12.22
N PRO A 135 -2.54 5.41 -11.14
CA PRO A 135 -3.85 4.97 -10.76
C PRO A 135 -4.66 6.20 -10.37
N LEU A 136 -5.91 6.27 -10.82
CA LEU A 136 -6.85 7.31 -10.35
C LEU A 136 -6.96 7.30 -8.81
N ARG A 137 -6.57 6.18 -8.18
CA ARG A 137 -6.57 5.96 -6.73
C ARG A 137 -5.28 5.33 -6.24
N GLY A 138 -4.73 5.91 -5.17
CA GLY A 138 -3.59 5.35 -4.46
C GLY A 138 -2.33 6.16 -4.74
N THR A 139 -1.20 5.46 -4.78
CA THR A 139 0.12 6.08 -4.86
C THR A 139 0.76 5.78 -6.22
N PRO A 140 1.20 6.80 -6.98
CA PRO A 140 1.13 8.24 -6.65
C PRO A 140 -0.29 8.81 -6.78
N GLU A 141 -0.58 9.86 -5.99
CA GLU A 141 -1.77 10.70 -6.16
C GLU A 141 -1.45 11.82 -7.16
N ILE A 142 -2.27 11.98 -8.20
CA ILE A 142 -2.12 13.08 -9.15
C ILE A 142 -2.77 14.31 -8.55
N THR A 143 -1.96 15.29 -8.14
CA THR A 143 -2.45 16.53 -7.53
C THR A 143 -2.83 17.56 -8.57
N GLU A 144 -2.17 17.53 -9.73
CA GLU A 144 -2.40 18.47 -10.82
C GLU A 144 -1.93 17.88 -12.15
N ALA A 145 -2.56 18.30 -13.25
CA ALA A 145 -2.15 17.98 -14.61
C ALA A 145 -2.10 19.27 -15.43
N ARG A 146 -0.96 19.54 -16.06
CA ARG A 146 -0.70 20.76 -16.85
C ARG A 146 -0.18 20.40 -18.23
N LEU A 147 -0.50 21.24 -19.19
CA LEU A 147 0.13 21.26 -20.52
C LEU A 147 0.92 22.56 -20.60
N HIS A 148 2.24 22.45 -20.74
CA HIS A 148 3.13 23.58 -20.89
C HIS A 148 3.39 23.81 -22.37
N ASP A 149 3.21 25.06 -22.81
CA ASP A 149 3.60 25.49 -24.15
C ASP A 149 5.13 25.50 -24.24
N GLY A 150 5.67 25.11 -25.39
CA GLY A 150 7.11 24.99 -25.61
C GLY A 150 7.42 24.25 -26.91
N THR A 151 8.71 24.00 -27.15
CA THR A 151 9.19 23.28 -28.34
C THR A 151 10.14 22.14 -27.91
N PRO A 152 9.63 20.92 -27.68
CA PRO A 152 8.23 20.50 -27.81
C PRO A 152 7.33 20.96 -26.64
N PRO A 153 5.99 20.96 -26.81
CA PRO A 153 5.07 21.08 -25.69
C PRO A 153 5.25 19.91 -24.72
N VAL A 154 4.98 20.12 -23.43
CA VAL A 154 5.22 19.11 -22.38
C VAL A 154 4.00 18.94 -21.51
N ILE A 155 3.57 17.69 -21.30
CA ILE A 155 2.60 17.37 -20.24
C ILE A 155 3.36 17.20 -18.93
N GLU A 156 2.88 17.84 -17.88
CA GLU A 156 3.38 17.68 -16.51
C GLU A 156 2.25 17.20 -15.60
N LEU A 157 2.42 16.01 -15.03
CA LEU A 157 1.55 15.48 -13.99
C LEU A 157 2.27 15.65 -12.65
N LEU A 158 1.71 16.45 -11.74
CA LEU A 158 2.26 16.61 -10.40
C LEU A 158 1.80 15.44 -9.52
N LEU A 159 2.78 14.77 -8.93
CA LEU A 159 2.59 13.51 -8.21
C LEU A 159 2.91 13.70 -6.73
N TYR A 160 2.04 13.16 -5.89
CA TYR A 160 2.24 13.08 -4.45
C TYR A 160 2.42 11.63 -4.01
N HIS A 161 3.50 11.38 -3.29
CA HIS A 161 3.77 10.12 -2.60
C HIS A 161 3.63 10.33 -1.09
N PRO A 162 2.72 9.60 -0.42
CA PRO A 162 2.61 9.66 1.02
C PRO A 162 3.89 9.19 1.71
N PRO A 163 4.10 9.59 2.98
CA PRO A 163 5.15 8.99 3.77
C PRO A 163 4.89 7.49 3.89
N TYR A 164 5.95 6.70 3.74
CA TYR A 164 5.86 5.24 3.82
C TYR A 164 6.98 4.69 4.70
N GLY A 165 6.67 3.64 5.45
CA GLY A 165 7.63 2.96 6.30
C GLY A 165 8.66 2.20 5.46
N THR A 166 9.93 2.31 5.84
CA THR A 166 11.01 1.47 5.32
C THR A 166 11.73 0.83 6.50
N ARG A 167 12.58 -0.18 6.22
CA ARG A 167 13.45 -0.77 7.25
C ARG A 167 14.37 0.24 7.96
N PHE A 168 14.58 1.41 7.37
CA PHE A 168 15.43 2.49 7.89
C PHE A 168 14.62 3.66 8.47
N GLY A 169 13.32 3.47 8.72
CA GLY A 169 12.42 4.49 9.26
C GLY A 169 11.39 5.00 8.26
N LEU A 170 10.65 6.03 8.67
CA LEU A 170 9.59 6.65 7.88
C LEU A 170 10.22 7.56 6.81
N ARG A 171 10.00 7.26 5.52
CA ARG A 171 10.35 8.18 4.45
C ARG A 171 9.34 9.34 4.47
N PRO A 172 9.78 10.60 4.36
CA PRO A 172 8.87 11.73 4.31
C PRO A 172 8.03 11.66 3.03
N ALA A 173 6.93 12.41 3.03
CA ALA A 173 6.14 12.63 1.82
C ALA A 173 7.04 13.19 0.71
N ARG A 174 6.80 12.76 -0.54
CA ARG A 174 7.55 13.25 -1.71
C ARG A 174 6.59 13.86 -2.71
N TYR A 175 6.99 14.98 -3.27
CA TYR A 175 6.32 15.61 -4.40
C TYR A 175 7.23 15.48 -5.60
N THR A 176 6.76 14.83 -6.64
CA THR A 176 7.47 14.54 -7.89
C THR A 176 6.62 15.03 -9.06
N ALA A 177 7.16 14.93 -10.26
CA ALA A 177 6.40 15.15 -11.49
C ALA A 177 6.62 13.96 -12.43
N LEU A 178 5.65 13.67 -13.28
CA LEU A 178 5.86 12.88 -14.49
C LEU A 178 5.76 13.85 -15.67
N ARG A 179 6.88 14.11 -16.33
CA ARG A 179 6.93 14.97 -17.52
C ARG A 179 7.26 14.16 -18.75
N PHE A 180 6.55 14.44 -19.84
CA PHE A 180 6.81 13.84 -21.13
C PHE A 180 6.39 14.77 -22.28
N PRO A 181 7.13 14.73 -23.41
CA PRO A 181 6.88 15.62 -24.53
C PRO A 181 5.66 15.19 -25.36
N VAL A 182 5.06 16.18 -26.01
CA VAL A 182 3.95 16.03 -26.94
C VAL A 182 4.49 16.07 -28.37
N GLY A 183 4.07 15.12 -29.20
CA GLY A 183 4.45 15.06 -30.62
C GLY A 183 3.86 16.20 -31.44
N GLN A 184 4.48 16.52 -32.57
CA GLN A 184 3.91 17.50 -33.51
C GLN A 184 2.55 17.01 -34.02
N GLY A 185 1.53 17.86 -33.95
CA GLY A 185 0.15 17.50 -34.31
C GLY A 185 -0.66 16.82 -33.20
N ALA A 186 -0.05 16.38 -32.09
CA ALA A 186 -0.74 15.67 -31.00
C ALA A 186 -1.30 16.59 -29.90
N LEU A 187 -1.44 17.89 -30.16
CA LEU A 187 -1.83 18.86 -29.13
C LEU A 187 -3.28 18.67 -28.66
N ALA A 188 -4.20 18.25 -29.54
CA ALA A 188 -5.57 17.93 -29.18
C ALA A 188 -5.63 16.72 -28.23
N ASP A 189 -4.95 15.64 -28.60
CA ASP A 189 -4.87 14.42 -27.79
C ASP A 189 -4.19 14.67 -26.44
N ALA A 190 -3.16 15.52 -26.41
CA ALA A 190 -2.51 15.93 -25.17
C ALA A 190 -3.45 16.71 -24.24
N ARG A 191 -4.32 17.58 -24.79
CA ARG A 191 -5.33 18.28 -23.99
C ARG A 191 -6.38 17.32 -23.44
N GLU A 192 -6.78 16.31 -24.19
CA GLU A 192 -7.68 15.26 -23.72
C GLU A 192 -7.04 14.45 -22.57
N ALA A 193 -5.77 14.04 -22.74
CA ALA A 193 -4.99 13.37 -21.70
C ALA A 193 -4.90 14.22 -20.41
N VAL A 194 -4.59 15.51 -20.53
CA VAL A 194 -4.54 16.43 -19.38
C VAL A 194 -5.92 16.57 -18.74
N ALA A 195 -6.99 16.71 -19.53
CA ALA A 195 -8.36 16.79 -19.03
C ALA A 195 -8.75 15.54 -18.23
N HIS A 196 -8.32 14.35 -18.67
CA HIS A 196 -8.57 13.10 -17.95
C HIS A 196 -7.92 13.07 -16.56
N PHE A 197 -6.68 13.55 -16.45
CA PHE A 197 -5.91 13.53 -15.19
C PHE A 197 -6.10 14.79 -14.31
N ARG A 198 -7.02 15.69 -14.64
CA ARG A 198 -7.37 16.79 -13.74
C ARG A 198 -7.93 16.23 -12.43
N GLY A 199 -7.28 16.56 -11.31
CA GLY A 199 -7.56 16.02 -9.96
C GLY A 199 -8.95 16.30 -9.36
N ASP A 200 -9.87 16.86 -10.15
CA ASP A 200 -11.26 17.10 -9.78
C ASP A 200 -12.23 16.06 -10.35
N ARG A 201 -11.78 15.13 -11.19
CA ARG A 201 -12.65 14.12 -11.78
C ARG A 201 -13.04 13.05 -10.74
N PRO A 202 -14.33 12.72 -10.60
CA PRO A 202 -14.72 11.57 -9.79
C PRO A 202 -14.19 10.28 -10.42
N GLY A 203 -13.70 9.37 -9.58
CA GLY A 203 -13.14 8.10 -10.03
C GLY A 203 -14.23 7.03 -10.24
N GLU A 204 -13.95 6.00 -11.02
CA GLU A 204 -14.87 4.85 -11.15
C GLU A 204 -14.93 4.04 -9.85
N PRO A 205 -16.10 3.78 -9.24
CA PRO A 205 -16.17 3.15 -7.92
C PRO A 205 -15.49 1.77 -7.92
N ASP A 206 -14.71 1.44 -6.90
CA ASP A 206 -14.06 0.13 -6.74
C ASP A 206 -14.43 -0.53 -5.40
N PHE A 207 -13.85 -1.71 -5.18
CA PHE A 207 -14.05 -2.45 -3.94
C PHE A 207 -13.53 -1.72 -2.70
N LEU A 208 -12.75 -0.65 -2.78
CA LEU A 208 -12.18 0.06 -1.63
C LEU A 208 -12.70 1.52 -1.49
N HIS A 209 -13.19 2.12 -2.56
CA HIS A 209 -13.54 3.54 -2.67
C HIS A 209 -14.80 3.72 -3.52
N GLY A 210 -15.67 4.69 -3.20
CA GLY A 210 -16.75 5.06 -4.12
C GLY A 210 -16.31 6.12 -5.13
N ARG A 211 -17.26 6.74 -5.82
CA ARG A 211 -16.98 7.66 -6.93
C ARG A 211 -16.28 8.94 -6.48
N GLY A 212 -16.59 9.38 -5.27
CA GLY A 212 -16.12 10.65 -4.73
C GLY A 212 -16.59 11.88 -5.52
N ASP A 213 -17.73 11.74 -6.18
CA ASP A 213 -18.54 12.84 -6.75
C ASP A 213 -19.50 13.45 -5.72
N GLY A 214 -19.55 12.90 -4.50
CA GLY A 214 -20.49 13.31 -3.45
C GLY A 214 -21.86 12.64 -3.52
N THR A 215 -22.12 11.77 -4.50
CA THR A 215 -23.40 11.05 -4.63
C THR A 215 -23.62 10.02 -3.53
N ASN A 216 -22.55 9.51 -2.92
CA ASN A 216 -22.62 8.53 -1.84
C ASN A 216 -22.06 9.12 -0.52
N PRO A 217 -22.85 9.16 0.57
CA PRO A 217 -22.39 9.66 1.87
C PRO A 217 -21.25 8.82 2.48
N GLU A 218 -21.06 7.57 2.04
CA GLU A 218 -19.95 6.70 2.47
C GLU A 218 -18.60 7.14 1.90
N ASP A 219 -18.60 7.99 0.87
CA ASP A 219 -17.40 8.55 0.25
C ASP A 219 -16.88 9.79 0.98
N LEU A 220 -17.63 10.28 1.98
CA LEU A 220 -17.18 11.37 2.83
C LEU A 220 -15.88 10.97 3.54
N SER A 221 -14.82 11.70 3.22
CA SER A 221 -13.50 11.55 3.79
C SER A 221 -13.25 12.67 4.78
N LYS A 222 -12.89 12.31 6.02
CA LYS A 222 -12.62 13.26 7.10
C LYS A 222 -11.16 13.20 7.52
N CYS A 223 -10.53 14.36 7.63
CA CYS A 223 -9.21 14.49 8.21
C CYS A 223 -9.30 14.32 9.73
N TYR A 224 -8.60 13.34 10.27
CA TYR A 224 -8.59 13.11 11.71
C TYR A 224 -7.79 14.15 12.50
N ASN A 225 -6.98 14.97 11.82
CA ASN A 225 -6.17 16.00 12.46
C ASN A 225 -6.92 17.33 12.55
N CYS A 226 -7.27 17.94 11.41
CA CYS A 226 -7.91 19.26 11.38
C CYS A 226 -9.42 19.24 11.14
N GLY A 227 -10.04 18.06 10.98
CA GLY A 227 -11.48 17.94 10.76
C GLY A 227 -11.97 18.30 9.36
N TYR A 228 -11.09 18.65 8.41
CA TYR A 228 -11.46 18.89 7.00
C TYR A 228 -12.25 17.71 6.42
N GLU A 229 -13.35 17.99 5.76
CA GLU A 229 -14.24 17.02 5.13
C GLU A 229 -14.30 17.24 3.62
N THR A 230 -14.29 16.16 2.85
CA THR A 230 -14.46 16.22 1.40
C THR A 230 -15.06 14.93 0.87
N HIS A 231 -15.86 15.03 -0.17
CA HIS A 231 -16.26 13.87 -0.97
C HIS A 231 -15.27 13.57 -2.09
N LYS A 232 -14.39 14.52 -2.44
CA LYS A 232 -13.39 14.31 -3.49
C LYS A 232 -12.44 13.19 -3.07
N LEU A 233 -12.07 12.35 -4.04
CA LEU A 233 -11.07 11.30 -3.84
C LEU A 233 -9.70 11.92 -3.67
N ARG A 234 -9.35 12.23 -2.41
CA ARG A 234 -8.01 12.67 -2.03
C ARG A 234 -7.49 11.77 -0.94
N SER A 235 -6.23 11.34 -1.07
CA SER A 235 -5.64 10.54 -0.01
C SER A 235 -5.11 11.40 1.13
N HIS A 236 -4.97 12.72 0.92
CA HIS A 236 -4.43 13.67 1.90
C HIS A 236 -5.26 14.94 2.04
N CYS A 237 -5.23 15.49 3.25
CA CYS A 237 -5.89 16.73 3.58
C CYS A 237 -5.12 17.91 2.96
N PRO A 238 -5.78 18.76 2.15
CA PRO A 238 -5.12 19.94 1.57
C PRO A 238 -4.72 20.99 2.61
N LYS A 239 -5.30 20.95 3.83
CA LYS A 239 -5.00 21.92 4.89
C LYS A 239 -3.78 21.55 5.73
N CYS A 240 -3.64 20.28 6.10
CA CYS A 240 -2.61 19.84 7.05
C CYS A 240 -1.75 18.67 6.55
N GLY A 241 -1.92 18.22 5.31
CA GLY A 241 -1.15 17.14 4.69
C GLY A 241 -1.36 15.74 5.29
N THR A 242 -2.20 15.61 6.32
CA THR A 242 -2.49 14.33 6.96
C THR A 242 -3.40 13.46 6.09
N SER A 243 -3.26 12.13 6.16
CA SER A 243 -4.11 11.22 5.39
C SER A 243 -5.60 11.41 5.68
N LEU A 244 -6.39 11.37 4.61
CA LEU A 244 -7.84 11.34 4.65
C LEU A 244 -8.31 9.88 4.69
N GLN A 245 -9.42 9.65 5.39
CA GLN A 245 -10.05 8.33 5.43
C GLN A 245 -11.53 8.47 5.17
N SER A 246 -12.00 7.69 4.19
CA SER A 246 -13.43 7.56 3.92
C SER A 246 -14.09 6.70 4.99
N ARG A 247 -15.39 6.92 5.19
CA ARG A 247 -16.21 6.06 6.06
C ARG A 247 -16.19 4.62 5.58
N ARG A 248 -16.30 4.43 4.27
CA ARG A 248 -16.21 3.13 3.60
C ARG A 248 -14.92 2.39 3.95
N TRP A 249 -13.77 3.06 3.85
CA TRP A 249 -12.47 2.47 4.23
C TRP A 249 -12.44 2.07 5.71
N SER A 250 -12.93 2.95 6.58
CA SER A 250 -12.97 2.70 8.02
C SER A 250 -13.82 1.48 8.35
N ARG A 251 -14.98 1.30 7.72
CA ARG A 251 -15.84 0.13 7.96
C ARG A 251 -15.20 -1.18 7.53
N ARG A 252 -14.52 -1.19 6.38
CA ARG A 252 -13.82 -2.38 5.87
C ARG A 252 -12.62 -2.76 6.72
N PHE A 253 -11.85 -1.76 7.15
CA PHE A 253 -10.78 -2.00 8.11
C PHE A 253 -11.35 -2.51 9.44
N GLY A 254 -12.49 -1.98 9.88
CA GLY A 254 -13.25 -2.49 11.02
C GLY A 254 -13.62 -3.96 10.88
N PHE A 255 -14.12 -4.37 9.72
CA PHE A 255 -14.42 -5.77 9.44
C PHE A 255 -13.18 -6.68 9.51
N GLY A 256 -12.05 -6.22 8.94
CA GLY A 256 -10.77 -6.93 9.09
C GLY A 256 -10.33 -7.07 10.54
N LEU A 257 -10.52 -6.03 11.37
CA LEU A 257 -10.25 -6.08 12.81
C LEU A 257 -11.19 -7.04 13.56
N VAL A 258 -12.47 -7.14 13.17
CA VAL A 258 -13.41 -8.10 13.76
C VAL A 258 -12.95 -9.53 13.48
N ILE A 259 -12.62 -9.86 12.23
CA ILE A 259 -12.12 -11.20 11.87
C ILE A 259 -10.82 -11.50 12.61
N GLY A 260 -9.83 -10.60 12.54
CA GLY A 260 -8.54 -10.80 13.19
C GLY A 260 -8.67 -10.92 14.71
N GLY A 261 -9.47 -10.06 15.33
CA GLY A 261 -9.77 -10.10 16.76
C GLY A 261 -10.47 -11.40 17.17
N ALA A 262 -11.44 -11.88 16.38
CA ALA A 262 -12.14 -13.14 16.63
C ALA A 262 -11.19 -14.34 16.57
N ILE A 263 -10.28 -14.37 15.58
CA ILE A 263 -9.26 -15.42 15.47
C ILE A 263 -8.34 -15.41 16.70
N VAL A 264 -7.81 -14.25 17.09
CA VAL A 264 -6.94 -14.13 18.27
C VAL A 264 -7.69 -14.55 19.55
N CYS A 265 -8.94 -14.12 19.72
CA CYS A 265 -9.75 -14.50 20.87
C CYS A 265 -10.03 -16.01 20.90
N GLY A 266 -10.38 -16.61 19.77
CA GLY A 266 -10.65 -18.04 19.67
C GLY A 266 -9.41 -18.88 19.99
N LEU A 267 -8.26 -18.53 19.40
CA LEU A 267 -7.00 -19.23 19.64
C LEU A 267 -6.53 -19.08 21.10
N MET A 268 -6.55 -17.87 21.66
CA MET A 268 -6.14 -17.65 23.05
C MET A 268 -7.14 -18.24 24.05
N GLY A 269 -8.43 -18.20 23.75
CA GLY A 269 -9.46 -18.87 24.53
C GLY A 269 -9.25 -20.38 24.58
N TYR A 270 -8.93 -21.00 23.43
CA TYR A 270 -8.58 -22.42 23.35
C TYR A 270 -7.31 -22.75 24.14
N VAL A 271 -6.24 -21.97 23.98
CA VAL A 271 -4.98 -22.15 24.73
C VAL A 271 -5.22 -22.06 26.23
N LEU A 272 -6.00 -21.08 26.69
CA LEU A 272 -6.36 -20.93 28.11
C LEU A 272 -7.24 -22.06 28.61
N PHE A 273 -8.16 -22.57 27.78
CA PHE A 273 -8.99 -23.71 28.13
C PHE A 273 -8.16 -24.99 28.34
N GLU A 274 -7.23 -25.27 27.43
CA GLU A 274 -6.37 -26.46 27.48
C GLU A 274 -5.27 -26.36 28.54
N LEU A 275 -4.52 -25.26 28.56
CA LEU A 275 -3.35 -25.11 29.45
C LEU A 275 -3.71 -24.53 30.83
N GLY A 276 -4.87 -23.87 30.95
CA GLY A 276 -5.31 -23.22 32.19
C GLY A 276 -5.28 -24.14 33.40
N PRO A 277 -5.90 -25.33 33.37
CA PRO A 277 -5.89 -26.26 34.50
C PRO A 277 -4.48 -26.66 34.96
N ALA A 278 -3.56 -26.88 34.01
CA ALA A 278 -2.17 -27.24 34.29
C ALA A 278 -1.36 -26.08 34.87
N LEU A 279 -1.61 -24.85 34.40
CA LEU A 279 -0.94 -23.64 34.88
C LEU A 279 -1.49 -23.15 36.22
N LEU A 280 -2.76 -23.40 36.52
CA LEU A 280 -3.39 -23.04 37.80
C LEU A 280 -3.01 -24.01 38.93
N ASN A 281 -2.65 -25.26 38.60
CA ASN A 281 -2.30 -26.31 39.56
C ASN A 281 -0.92 -26.94 39.27
N PRO A 282 0.17 -26.13 39.26
CA PRO A 282 1.50 -26.64 38.96
C PRO A 282 1.91 -27.70 40.00
N GLY A 283 2.44 -28.83 39.54
CA GLY A 283 2.87 -29.95 40.39
C GLY A 283 1.78 -30.96 40.76
N SER A 284 0.54 -30.82 40.28
CA SER A 284 -0.48 -31.87 40.45
C SER A 284 -0.10 -33.14 39.68
N ARG A 285 -0.37 -34.33 40.23
CA ARG A 285 -0.07 -35.63 39.57
C ARG A 285 -0.75 -35.81 38.20
N ARG A 286 -1.76 -34.99 37.88
CA ARG A 286 -2.50 -35.05 36.61
C ARG A 286 -1.97 -34.07 35.55
N THR A 287 -1.11 -33.11 35.90
CA THR A 287 -0.69 -32.02 35.01
C THR A 287 0.83 -31.90 34.95
N GLN A 288 1.41 -32.04 33.76
CA GLN A 288 2.86 -32.13 33.55
C GLN A 288 3.63 -30.79 33.56
N PHE A 289 3.03 -29.68 34.01
CA PHE A 289 3.75 -28.41 34.04
C PHE A 289 4.85 -28.44 35.12
N SER A 290 6.11 -28.53 34.69
CA SER A 290 7.31 -28.65 35.54
C SER A 290 7.87 -27.29 35.98
N GLY A 291 7.26 -26.18 35.56
CA GLY A 291 7.69 -24.83 35.95
C GLY A 291 7.26 -24.44 37.37
N THR A 292 7.90 -23.41 37.91
CA THR A 292 7.50 -22.84 39.21
C THR A 292 6.13 -22.17 39.11
N PRO A 293 5.39 -22.02 40.23
CA PRO A 293 4.12 -21.26 40.24
C PRO A 293 4.26 -19.83 39.69
N GLY A 294 5.42 -19.19 39.90
CA GLY A 294 5.74 -17.89 39.31
C GLY A 294 5.72 -17.92 37.78
N LYS A 295 6.40 -18.90 37.16
CA LYS A 295 6.39 -19.08 35.69
C LYS A 295 4.98 -19.35 35.15
N ALA A 296 4.16 -20.10 35.89
CA ALA A 296 2.80 -20.37 35.47
C ALA A 296 1.92 -19.10 35.47
N ARG A 297 1.99 -18.29 36.54
CA ARG A 297 1.29 -16.99 36.61
C ARG A 297 1.72 -16.04 35.50
N THR A 298 3.01 -16.01 35.21
CA THR A 298 3.56 -15.25 34.10
C THR A 298 2.93 -15.65 32.75
N LEU A 299 2.90 -16.95 32.44
CA LEU A 299 2.32 -17.44 31.18
C LEU A 299 0.82 -17.11 31.09
N LEU A 300 0.08 -17.33 32.18
CA LEU A 300 -1.34 -16.95 32.26
C LEU A 300 -1.55 -15.45 32.03
N THR A 301 -0.64 -14.60 32.54
CA THR A 301 -0.70 -13.14 32.35
C THR A 301 -0.48 -12.77 30.88
N ILE A 302 0.51 -13.38 30.21
CA ILE A 302 0.73 -13.16 28.78
C ILE A 302 -0.49 -13.59 27.97
N PHE A 303 -1.01 -14.79 28.20
CA PHE A 303 -2.17 -15.30 27.45
C PHE A 303 -3.42 -14.45 27.70
N GLY A 304 -3.66 -14.05 28.95
CA GLY A 304 -4.75 -13.14 29.29
C GLY A 304 -4.61 -11.77 28.63
N ALA A 305 -3.40 -11.21 28.57
CA ALA A 305 -3.15 -9.94 27.89
C ALA A 305 -3.31 -10.05 26.36
N MET A 306 -2.90 -11.16 25.75
CA MET A 306 -3.16 -11.44 24.32
C MET A 306 -4.67 -11.59 24.03
N LEU A 307 -5.41 -12.25 24.91
CA LEU A 307 -6.87 -12.34 24.81
C LEU A 307 -7.53 -10.95 24.94
N ALA A 308 -7.10 -10.13 25.90
CA ALA A 308 -7.58 -8.76 26.06
C ALA A 308 -7.28 -7.89 24.83
N PHE A 309 -6.12 -8.09 24.20
CA PHE A 309 -5.79 -7.44 22.92
C PHE A 309 -6.75 -7.87 21.80
N GLY A 310 -7.02 -9.17 21.67
CA GLY A 310 -8.00 -9.69 20.72
C GLY A 310 -9.40 -9.09 20.93
N LEU A 311 -9.88 -9.04 22.17
CA LEU A 311 -11.19 -8.48 22.51
C LEU A 311 -11.27 -6.98 22.20
N THR A 312 -10.19 -6.24 22.47
CA THR A 312 -10.10 -4.81 22.15
C THR A 312 -10.15 -4.59 20.64
N ALA A 313 -9.41 -5.37 19.86
CA ALA A 313 -9.44 -5.31 18.40
C ALA A 313 -10.84 -5.62 17.84
N LEU A 314 -11.50 -6.63 18.38
CA LEU A 314 -12.85 -7.04 18.01
C LEU A 314 -13.89 -5.94 18.32
N GLY A 315 -13.89 -5.41 19.55
CA GLY A 315 -14.79 -4.33 19.95
C GLY A 315 -14.57 -3.05 19.13
N TYR A 316 -13.31 -2.69 18.86
CA TYR A 316 -12.99 -1.54 18.02
C TYR A 316 -13.35 -1.76 16.55
N GLY A 317 -13.20 -2.99 16.06
CA GLY A 317 -13.64 -3.41 14.73
C GLY A 317 -15.13 -3.18 14.54
N PHE A 318 -15.96 -3.64 15.49
CA PHE A 318 -17.40 -3.38 15.48
C PHE A 318 -17.72 -1.88 15.50
N TYR A 319 -17.07 -1.11 16.38
CA TYR A 319 -17.24 0.33 16.41
C TYR A 319 -16.95 0.98 15.04
N GLN A 320 -15.86 0.60 14.38
CA GLN A 320 -15.51 1.10 13.05
C GLN A 320 -16.52 0.67 11.98
N MET A 321 -17.01 -0.57 12.02
CA MET A 321 -18.03 -1.09 11.10
C MET A 321 -19.34 -0.31 11.19
N PHE A 322 -19.83 -0.03 12.40
CA PHE A 322 -21.10 0.66 12.57
C PHE A 322 -20.98 2.17 12.30
N THR A 323 -19.94 2.81 12.84
CA THR A 323 -19.84 4.27 12.78
C THR A 323 -19.15 4.79 11.52
N GLY A 324 -18.30 3.96 10.88
CA GLY A 324 -17.37 4.43 9.85
C GLY A 324 -16.35 5.45 10.35
N ARG A 325 -16.10 5.52 11.67
CA ARG A 325 -15.22 6.48 12.31
C ARG A 325 -14.04 5.79 13.00
N ARG A 326 -12.92 6.50 13.10
CA ARG A 326 -11.79 6.11 13.96
C ARG A 326 -11.76 6.94 15.23
N SER A 327 -11.30 6.32 16.32
CA SER A 327 -11.06 6.99 17.60
C SER A 327 -9.57 7.00 17.92
N LYS A 328 -8.97 8.19 18.03
CA LYS A 328 -7.55 8.34 18.42
C LYS A 328 -7.28 7.68 19.77
N ARG A 329 -8.20 7.84 20.72
CA ARG A 329 -8.09 7.28 22.08
C ARG A 329 -7.96 5.76 22.04
N VAL A 330 -8.78 5.08 21.23
CA VAL A 330 -8.72 3.62 21.11
C VAL A 330 -7.44 3.16 20.41
N ILE A 331 -6.97 3.90 19.39
CA ILE A 331 -5.68 3.59 18.73
C ILE A 331 -4.53 3.69 19.74
N TYR A 332 -4.46 4.77 20.52
CA TYR A 332 -3.43 4.91 21.55
C TYR A 332 -3.51 3.81 22.61
N PHE A 333 -4.71 3.41 23.02
CA PHE A 333 -4.91 2.30 23.94
C PHE A 333 -4.41 0.97 23.36
N VAL A 334 -4.73 0.64 22.11
CA VAL A 334 -4.25 -0.57 21.43
C VAL A 334 -2.72 -0.57 21.30
N VAL A 335 -2.11 0.57 20.98
CA VAL A 335 -0.65 0.72 20.91
C VAL A 335 -0.01 0.54 22.29
N ALA A 336 -0.60 1.13 23.34
CA ALA A 336 -0.12 0.97 24.70
C ALA A 336 -0.21 -0.50 25.16
N LEU A 337 -1.29 -1.19 24.83
CA LEU A 337 -1.46 -2.62 25.13
C LEU A 337 -0.42 -3.49 24.39
N ALA A 338 -0.13 -3.18 23.13
CA ALA A 338 0.93 -3.86 22.38
C ALA A 338 2.32 -3.60 22.97
N ALA A 339 2.63 -2.35 23.34
CA ALA A 339 3.89 -1.99 23.99
C ALA A 339 4.04 -2.70 25.35
N PHE A 340 2.96 -2.77 26.13
CA PHE A 340 2.90 -3.51 27.39
C PHE A 340 3.20 -5.01 27.18
N LEU A 341 2.60 -5.65 26.17
CA LEU A 341 2.87 -7.04 25.82
C LEU A 341 4.34 -7.28 25.45
N VAL A 342 4.94 -6.37 24.69
CA VAL A 342 6.37 -6.47 24.32
C VAL A 342 7.26 -6.31 25.55
N LEU A 343 6.98 -5.33 26.41
CA LEU A 343 7.73 -5.12 27.65
C LEU A 343 7.61 -6.33 28.58
N LEU A 344 6.39 -6.86 28.74
CA LEU A 344 6.14 -8.06 29.52
C LEU A 344 6.96 -9.22 28.95
N ALA A 345 6.92 -9.46 27.65
CA ALA A 345 7.69 -10.53 27.01
C ALA A 345 9.22 -10.38 27.17
N TYR A 346 9.74 -9.15 27.29
CA TYR A 346 11.17 -8.89 27.47
C TYR A 346 11.65 -9.09 28.92
N LEU A 347 10.79 -8.80 29.91
CA LEU A 347 11.12 -8.92 31.32
C LEU A 347 11.05 -10.36 31.87
N LEU A 348 10.61 -11.30 31.03
CA LEU A 348 10.39 -12.71 31.35
C LEU A 348 11.43 -13.58 30.68
#